data_AF-A0A3N5GFV8-F1
#
_entry.id   AF-A0A3N5GFV8-F1
#
_cell.length_a   1.000
_cell.length_b   1.000
_cell.length_c   1.000
_cell.angle_alpha   90.00
_cell.angle_beta   90.00
_cell.angle_gamma   90.00
#
_symmetry.space_group_name_H-M   'P 1'
#
loop_
_entity.id
_entity.type
_entity.pdbx_description
1 polymer ?
#
loop_
_entity_poly.entity_id
_entity_poly.type
_entity_poly.pdbx_seq_one_letter_code
_entity_poly.pdbx_strand_id
1 'polypeptide(L)'
;YYSLVVLLLSNRRDDLAIDPLTAALKYHPTYLQARLQLANALRRRERLQPALRQYAEVIKMDPRVPEARFGSVLTLVRLKHYQEARNQLIEAVRLHPDRPEFTRALARLYAAAPDDRVRDGQRAVALAQDLVRRQRSADELETMAMALAEAGQYEAAARSLGEAIVEAEKLGRLDLAKSMATDLRLYEQHRPPRIPWREEPSWDQP
;
A
#
# COMPACT_ATOMS: atom_id res chain seq x y z
N TYR A 1 3.05 3.75 30.86
CA TYR A 1 3.24 2.86 29.69
C TYR A 1 2.47 3.31 28.46
N TYR A 2 1.20 3.71 28.56
CA TYR A 2 0.41 4.27 27.44
C TYR A 2 1.04 5.53 26.81
N SER A 3 1.57 6.43 27.64
CA SER A 3 2.20 7.69 27.22
C SER A 3 3.58 7.55 26.58
N LEU A 4 4.31 6.44 26.78
CA LEU A 4 5.63 6.21 26.14
C LEU A 4 5.47 5.60 24.74
N VAL A 5 4.46 4.76 24.54
CA VAL A 5 4.12 4.16 23.24
C VAL A 5 3.63 5.23 22.27
N VAL A 6 2.84 6.21 22.73
CA VAL A 6 2.37 7.33 21.89
C VAL A 6 3.50 8.33 21.57
N LEU A 7 4.47 8.53 22.48
CA LEU A 7 5.57 9.49 22.30
C LEU A 7 6.67 9.00 21.32
N LEU A 8 6.70 7.71 20.98
CA LEU A 8 7.73 7.13 20.09
C LEU A 8 7.30 7.04 18.62
N LEU A 9 6.09 7.51 18.27
CA LEU A 9 5.47 7.35 16.95
C LEU A 9 5.93 8.35 15.87
N SER A 10 6.88 9.24 16.15
CA SER A 10 7.44 10.11 15.10
C SER A 10 8.58 9.40 14.36
N ASN A 11 8.57 9.50 13.02
CA ASN A 11 9.49 8.94 11.99
C ASN A 11 11.02 8.94 12.26
N ARG A 12 11.50 9.48 13.39
CA ARG A 12 12.92 9.50 13.78
C ARG A 12 13.25 8.69 15.04
N ARG A 13 12.32 7.89 15.57
CA ARG A 13 12.54 7.09 16.80
C ARG A 13 12.34 5.59 16.65
N ASP A 14 12.27 5.05 15.43
CA ASP A 14 12.05 3.61 15.22
C ASP A 14 13.12 2.72 15.89
N ASP A 15 14.39 3.14 15.88
CA ASP A 15 15.46 2.43 16.62
C ASP A 15 15.20 2.40 18.12
N LEU A 16 14.76 3.53 18.65
CA LEU A 16 14.47 3.70 20.07
C LEU A 16 13.16 3.00 20.47
N ALA A 17 12.34 2.58 19.51
CA ALA A 17 11.08 1.90 19.75
C ALA A 17 11.20 0.37 19.73
N ILE A 18 12.11 -0.20 18.93
CA ILE A 18 12.25 -1.66 18.79
C ILE A 18 12.55 -2.33 20.13
N ASP A 19 13.53 -1.83 20.89
CA ASP A 19 13.93 -2.45 22.16
C ASP A 19 12.84 -2.35 23.24
N PRO A 20 12.23 -1.17 23.49
CA PRO A 20 11.09 -1.07 24.41
C PRO A 20 9.88 -1.91 24.01
N LEU A 21 9.54 -1.97 22.72
CA LEU A 21 8.42 -2.78 22.23
C LEU A 21 8.72 -4.28 22.39
N THR A 22 9.96 -4.70 22.11
CA THR A 22 10.41 -6.08 22.33
C THR A 22 10.35 -6.43 23.81
N ALA A 23 10.81 -5.54 24.70
CA ALA A 23 10.71 -5.73 26.14
C ALA A 23 9.25 -5.80 26.62
N ALA A 24 8.38 -4.91 26.12
CA ALA A 24 6.95 -4.92 26.44
C ALA A 24 6.29 -6.26 26.07
N LEU A 25 6.64 -6.83 24.91
CA LEU A 25 6.13 -8.13 24.47
C LEU A 25 6.70 -9.32 25.25
N LYS A 26 7.84 -9.18 25.94
CA LYS A 26 8.31 -10.21 26.89
C LYS A 26 7.40 -10.31 28.11
N TYR A 27 6.91 -9.18 28.61
CA TYR A 27 6.01 -9.14 29.78
C TYR A 27 4.54 -9.34 29.40
N HIS A 28 4.13 -8.85 28.23
CA HIS A 28 2.78 -8.98 27.69
C HIS A 28 2.79 -9.50 26.25
N PRO A 29 2.97 -10.83 26.04
CA PRO A 29 3.08 -11.41 24.70
C PRO A 29 1.85 -11.22 23.82
N THR A 30 0.68 -11.00 24.44
CA THR A 30 -0.60 -10.79 23.78
C THR A 30 -0.91 -9.31 23.52
N TYR A 31 0.02 -8.39 23.77
CA TYR A 31 -0.21 -6.97 23.52
C TYR A 31 -0.14 -6.65 22.02
N LEU A 32 -1.29 -6.79 21.35
CA LEU A 32 -1.44 -6.71 19.90
C LEU A 32 -0.91 -5.38 19.31
N GLN A 33 -1.24 -4.24 19.93
CA GLN A 33 -0.80 -2.93 19.45
C GLN A 33 0.73 -2.78 19.51
N ALA A 34 1.39 -3.23 20.59
CA ALA A 34 2.85 -3.19 20.67
C ALA A 34 3.51 -4.08 19.60
N ARG A 35 2.89 -5.22 19.28
CA ARG A 35 3.37 -6.11 18.22
C ARG A 35 3.23 -5.50 16.83
N LEU A 36 2.11 -4.85 16.55
CA LEU A 36 1.92 -4.10 15.30
C LEU A 36 2.94 -2.97 15.16
N GLN A 37 3.13 -2.18 16.21
CA GLN A 37 4.13 -1.10 16.20
C GLN A 37 5.56 -1.63 16.04
N LEU A 38 5.88 -2.78 16.62
CA LEU A 38 7.16 -3.44 16.43
C LEU A 38 7.35 -3.86 14.96
N ALA A 39 6.32 -4.44 14.34
CA ALA A 39 6.34 -4.82 12.93
C ALA A 39 6.56 -3.60 12.02
N ASN A 40 5.88 -2.49 12.28
CA ASN A 40 6.03 -1.23 11.57
C ASN A 40 7.45 -0.66 11.70
N ALA A 41 7.98 -0.58 12.93
CA ALA A 41 9.33 -0.08 13.18
C ALA A 41 10.40 -0.96 12.50
N LEU A 42 10.26 -2.29 12.59
CA LEU A 42 11.16 -3.23 11.90
C LEU A 42 11.12 -3.04 10.38
N ARG A 43 9.91 -2.86 9.80
CA ARG A 43 9.72 -2.65 8.36
C ARG A 43 10.40 -1.36 7.89
N ARG A 44 10.19 -0.24 8.60
CA ARG A 44 10.82 1.06 8.28
C ARG A 44 12.34 1.03 8.40
N ARG A 45 12.89 0.17 9.27
CA ARG A 45 14.33 -0.05 9.44
C ARG A 45 14.92 -1.15 8.53
N GLU A 46 14.21 -1.53 7.46
CA GLU A 46 14.62 -2.58 6.51
C GLU A 46 14.85 -3.97 7.13
N ARG A 47 14.37 -4.19 8.35
CA ARG A 47 14.36 -5.51 9.00
C ARG A 47 13.14 -6.29 8.56
N LEU A 48 13.03 -6.51 7.26
CA LEU A 48 11.82 -6.97 6.56
C LEU A 48 11.37 -8.38 7.01
N GLN A 49 12.29 -9.34 7.10
CA GLN A 49 11.95 -10.70 7.55
C GLN A 49 11.46 -10.75 9.01
N PRO A 50 12.13 -10.09 9.98
CA PRO A 50 11.56 -9.88 11.31
C PRO A 50 10.19 -9.19 11.32
N ALA A 51 9.98 -8.17 10.49
CA ALA A 51 8.71 -7.47 10.38
C ALA A 51 7.58 -8.41 9.93
N LEU A 52 7.80 -9.22 8.89
CA LEU A 52 6.82 -10.21 8.43
C LEU A 52 6.39 -11.17 9.54
N ARG A 53 7.33 -11.66 10.36
CA ARG A 53 6.99 -12.52 11.49
C ARG A 53 6.08 -11.81 12.49
N GLN A 54 6.35 -10.54 12.79
CA GLN A 54 5.49 -9.79 13.71
C GLN A 54 4.11 -9.51 13.11
N TYR A 55 4.01 -9.15 11.83
CA TYR A 55 2.72 -8.99 11.17
C TYR A 55 1.92 -10.30 11.14
N ALA A 56 2.56 -11.43 10.84
CA ALA A 56 1.92 -12.74 10.82
C ALA A 56 1.31 -13.09 12.20
N GLU A 57 2.03 -12.81 13.29
CA GLU A 57 1.51 -13.00 14.64
C GLU A 57 0.33 -12.05 14.95
N VAL A 58 0.37 -10.78 14.51
CA VAL A 58 -0.79 -9.87 14.66
C VAL A 58 -2.01 -10.40 13.89
N ILE A 59 -1.83 -10.83 12.64
CA ILE A 59 -2.90 -11.38 11.80
C ILE A 59 -3.46 -12.67 12.40
N LYS A 60 -2.62 -13.51 13.02
CA LYS A 60 -3.05 -14.72 13.72
C LYS A 60 -3.87 -14.40 14.97
N MET A 61 -3.51 -13.35 15.71
CA MET A 61 -4.20 -12.93 16.92
C MET A 61 -5.54 -12.24 16.63
N ASP A 62 -5.56 -11.31 15.68
CA ASP A 62 -6.79 -10.69 15.15
C ASP A 62 -6.68 -10.50 13.63
N PRO A 63 -7.35 -11.37 12.84
CA PRO A 63 -7.34 -11.28 11.38
C PRO A 63 -7.97 -10.01 10.80
N ARG A 64 -8.68 -9.22 11.63
CA ARG A 64 -9.46 -8.03 11.25
C ARG A 64 -8.67 -6.73 11.41
N VAL A 65 -7.36 -6.80 11.69
CA VAL A 65 -6.48 -5.63 11.78
C VAL A 65 -5.92 -5.34 10.39
N PRO A 66 -6.54 -4.43 9.60
CA PRO A 66 -6.14 -4.21 8.22
C PRO A 66 -4.70 -3.70 8.11
N GLU A 67 -4.24 -2.90 9.07
CA GLU A 67 -2.89 -2.34 9.14
C GLU A 67 -1.83 -3.43 9.12
N ALA A 68 -2.08 -4.56 9.80
CA ALA A 68 -1.13 -5.67 9.84
C ALA A 68 -1.02 -6.37 8.47
N ARG A 69 -2.15 -6.55 7.78
CA ARG A 69 -2.18 -7.12 6.41
C ARG A 69 -1.47 -6.20 5.42
N PHE A 70 -1.74 -4.90 5.48
CA PHE A 70 -1.05 -3.92 4.63
C PHE A 70 0.45 -3.87 4.91
N GLY A 71 0.85 -3.77 6.18
CA GLY A 71 2.24 -3.78 6.56
C GLY A 71 2.96 -5.04 6.06
N SER A 72 2.32 -6.21 6.14
CA SER A 72 2.82 -7.47 5.56
C SER A 72 2.99 -7.37 4.03
N VAL A 73 1.97 -6.92 3.31
CA VAL A 73 2.00 -6.77 1.84
C VAL A 73 3.11 -5.82 1.39
N LEU A 74 3.22 -4.64 2.01
CA LEU A 74 4.29 -3.68 1.71
C LEU A 74 5.67 -4.28 1.98
N THR A 75 5.80 -5.05 3.06
CA THR A 75 7.06 -5.75 3.39
C THR A 75 7.41 -6.81 2.35
N LEU A 76 6.42 -7.61 1.88
CA LEU A 76 6.60 -8.59 0.82
C LEU A 76 7.02 -7.94 -0.50
N VAL A 77 6.40 -6.81 -0.85
CA VAL A 77 6.74 -6.02 -2.04
C VAL A 77 8.18 -5.51 -1.98
N ARG A 78 8.62 -5.01 -0.81
CA ARG A 78 10.01 -4.59 -0.59
C ARG A 78 11.00 -5.76 -0.67
N LEU A 79 10.60 -6.94 -0.21
CA LEU A 79 11.34 -8.19 -0.38
C LEU A 79 11.29 -8.75 -1.80
N LYS A 80 10.53 -8.13 -2.72
CA LYS A 80 10.28 -8.59 -4.10
C LYS A 80 9.48 -9.90 -4.17
N HIS A 81 8.78 -10.26 -3.10
CA HIS A 81 7.89 -11.43 -3.01
C HIS A 81 6.48 -11.08 -3.54
N TYR A 82 6.40 -10.64 -4.81
CA TYR A 82 5.18 -10.07 -5.38
C TYR A 82 4.01 -11.07 -5.47
N GLN A 83 4.29 -12.35 -5.69
CA GLN A 83 3.25 -13.39 -5.77
C GLN A 83 2.59 -13.64 -4.41
N GLU A 84 3.38 -13.66 -3.34
CA GLU A 84 2.86 -13.80 -1.97
C GLU A 84 2.04 -12.57 -1.59
N ALA A 85 2.52 -11.36 -1.92
CA ALA A 85 1.78 -10.11 -1.73
C ALA A 85 0.42 -10.15 -2.44
N ARG A 86 0.39 -10.62 -3.70
CA ARG A 86 -0.85 -10.81 -4.46
C ARG A 86 -1.81 -11.76 -3.76
N ASN A 87 -1.32 -12.93 -3.32
CA ASN A 87 -2.17 -13.92 -2.68
C ASN A 87 -2.77 -13.39 -1.36
N GLN A 88 -1.98 -12.67 -0.56
CA GLN A 88 -2.48 -12.01 0.66
C GLN A 88 -3.54 -10.95 0.34
N LEU A 89 -3.35 -10.16 -0.72
CA LEU A 89 -4.34 -9.16 -1.13
C LEU A 89 -5.63 -9.78 -1.67
N ILE A 90 -5.56 -10.87 -2.43
CA ILE A 90 -6.74 -11.61 -2.90
C ILE A 90 -7.56 -12.10 -1.70
N GLU A 91 -6.89 -12.66 -0.68
CA GLU A 91 -7.57 -13.08 0.55
C GLU A 91 -8.17 -11.88 1.30
N ALA A 92 -7.43 -10.77 1.40
CA ALA A 92 -7.89 -9.58 2.09
C ALA A 92 -9.14 -8.96 1.43
N VAL A 93 -9.18 -8.88 0.09
CA VAL A 93 -10.35 -8.42 -0.66
C VAL A 93 -11.56 -9.33 -0.41
N ARG A 94 -11.34 -10.65 -0.31
CA ARG A 94 -12.41 -11.62 -0.02
C ARG A 94 -12.95 -11.49 1.42
N LEU A 95 -12.08 -11.24 2.39
CA LEU A 95 -12.45 -11.12 3.81
C LEU A 95 -13.05 -9.75 4.16
N HIS A 96 -12.66 -8.71 3.43
CA HIS A 96 -13.02 -7.31 3.69
C HIS A 96 -13.49 -6.61 2.41
N PRO A 97 -14.63 -7.02 1.81
CA PRO A 97 -15.13 -6.44 0.56
C PRO A 97 -15.58 -4.97 0.69
N ASP A 98 -15.78 -4.50 1.92
CA ASP A 98 -16.12 -3.14 2.32
C ASP A 98 -14.89 -2.22 2.40
N ARG A 99 -13.67 -2.77 2.34
CA ARG A 99 -12.40 -2.04 2.44
C ARG A 99 -11.78 -1.81 1.05
N PRO A 100 -12.08 -0.68 0.38
CA PRO A 100 -11.59 -0.41 -0.98
C PRO A 100 -10.06 -0.35 -1.05
N GLU A 101 -9.39 -0.08 0.07
CA GLU A 101 -7.94 -0.03 0.16
C GLU A 101 -7.27 -1.34 -0.30
N PHE A 102 -7.85 -2.50 0.03
CA PHE A 102 -7.27 -3.79 -0.40
C PHE A 102 -7.46 -4.01 -1.90
N THR A 103 -8.63 -3.63 -2.42
CA THR A 103 -8.95 -3.72 -3.84
C THR A 103 -8.03 -2.79 -4.65
N ARG A 104 -7.78 -1.58 -4.14
CA ARG A 104 -6.85 -0.61 -4.74
C ARG A 104 -5.42 -1.14 -4.76
N ALA A 105 -4.95 -1.68 -3.64
CA ALA A 105 -3.62 -2.27 -3.56
C ALA A 105 -3.46 -3.47 -4.51
N LEU A 106 -4.49 -4.31 -4.64
CA LEU A 106 -4.50 -5.43 -5.58
C LEU A 106 -4.48 -4.95 -7.04
N ALA A 107 -5.28 -3.94 -7.38
CA ALA A 107 -5.30 -3.34 -8.71
C ALA A 107 -3.94 -2.73 -9.07
N ARG A 108 -3.31 -1.97 -8.16
CA ARG A 108 -1.97 -1.41 -8.36
C ARG A 108 -0.90 -2.49 -8.53
N LEU A 109 -0.99 -3.58 -7.76
CA LEU A 109 -0.06 -4.71 -7.90
C LEU A 109 -0.24 -5.40 -9.26
N TYR A 110 -1.48 -5.64 -9.70
CA TYR A 110 -1.77 -6.17 -11.04
C TYR A 110 -1.32 -5.24 -12.17
N ALA A 111 -1.34 -3.92 -11.96
CA ALA A 111 -0.93 -2.96 -12.98
C ALA A 111 0.61 -2.84 -13.09
N ALA A 112 1.30 -2.75 -11.95
CA ALA A 112 2.66 -2.20 -11.94
C ALA A 112 3.71 -3.07 -11.24
N ALA A 113 3.40 -4.30 -10.84
CA ALA A 113 4.41 -5.19 -10.27
C ALA A 113 5.61 -5.36 -11.21
N PRO A 114 6.86 -5.31 -10.71
CA PRO A 114 8.04 -5.68 -11.51
C PRO A 114 7.98 -7.09 -12.09
N ASP A 115 7.40 -8.04 -11.33
CA ASP A 115 7.17 -9.43 -11.76
C ASP A 115 5.99 -9.50 -12.72
N ASP A 116 6.26 -9.86 -13.97
CA ASP A 116 5.28 -9.99 -15.05
C ASP A 116 4.25 -11.10 -14.79
N ARG A 117 4.64 -12.16 -14.06
CA ARG A 117 3.72 -13.23 -13.62
C ARG A 117 2.69 -12.74 -12.61
N VAL A 118 2.92 -11.57 -12.02
CA VAL A 118 1.98 -10.91 -11.10
C VAL A 118 1.07 -9.95 -11.83
N ARG A 119 1.53 -9.31 -12.91
CA ARG A 119 0.74 -8.32 -13.64
C ARG A 119 -0.41 -8.96 -14.41
N ASP A 120 -1.53 -8.23 -14.45
CA ASP A 120 -2.73 -8.57 -15.18
C ASP A 120 -3.53 -7.29 -15.45
N GLY A 121 -3.29 -6.66 -16.59
CA GLY A 121 -3.94 -5.38 -16.94
C GLY A 121 -5.46 -5.47 -17.01
N GLN A 122 -6.03 -6.59 -17.45
CA GLN A 122 -7.48 -6.75 -17.55
C GLN A 122 -8.13 -6.81 -16.16
N ARG A 123 -7.56 -7.59 -15.23
CA ARG A 123 -8.04 -7.63 -13.84
C ARG A 123 -7.83 -6.30 -13.14
N ALA A 124 -6.69 -5.64 -13.37
CA ALA A 124 -6.42 -4.31 -12.82
C ALA A 124 -7.50 -3.30 -13.24
N VAL A 125 -7.85 -3.28 -14.54
CA VAL A 125 -8.87 -2.36 -15.07
C VAL A 125 -10.24 -2.66 -14.48
N ALA A 126 -10.63 -3.93 -14.38
CA ALA A 126 -11.91 -4.31 -13.80
C ALA A 126 -12.05 -3.85 -12.34
N LEU A 127 -11.01 -4.05 -11.52
CA LEU A 127 -10.98 -3.59 -10.13
C LEU A 127 -10.98 -2.07 -10.02
N ALA A 128 -10.17 -1.37 -10.84
CA ALA A 128 -10.09 0.08 -10.83
C ALA A 128 -11.41 0.74 -11.29
N GLN A 129 -12.08 0.16 -12.30
CA GLN A 129 -13.42 0.59 -12.72
C GLN A 129 -14.43 0.49 -11.59
N ASP A 130 -14.38 -0.58 -10.79
CA ASP A 130 -15.26 -0.72 -9.63
C ASP A 130 -14.98 0.33 -8.56
N LEU A 131 -13.72 0.58 -8.26
CA LEU A 131 -13.31 1.62 -7.32
C LEU A 131 -13.80 3.01 -7.73
N VAL A 132 -13.56 3.41 -8.98
CA VAL A 132 -14.00 4.72 -9.51
C VAL A 132 -15.54 4.84 -9.51
N ARG A 133 -16.27 3.76 -9.78
CA ARG A 133 -17.75 3.75 -9.70
C ARG A 133 -18.25 3.96 -8.28
N ARG A 134 -17.60 3.36 -7.28
CA ARG A 134 -17.97 3.51 -5.87
C ARG A 134 -17.61 4.89 -5.34
N GLN A 135 -16.40 5.36 -5.65
CA GLN A 135 -15.90 6.66 -5.23
C GLN A 135 -14.90 7.18 -6.26
N ARG A 136 -15.22 8.33 -6.85
CA ARG A 136 -14.30 9.01 -7.74
C ARG A 136 -13.38 9.93 -6.93
N SER A 137 -12.10 9.56 -6.82
CA SER A 137 -11.06 10.35 -6.14
C SER A 137 -9.75 10.32 -6.93
N ALA A 138 -8.81 11.20 -6.59
CA ALA A 138 -7.48 11.24 -7.21
C ALA A 138 -6.77 9.87 -7.14
N ASP A 139 -6.84 9.19 -6.00
CA ASP A 139 -6.19 7.90 -5.76
C ASP A 139 -6.77 6.76 -6.64
N GLU A 140 -8.09 6.78 -6.90
CA GLU A 140 -8.74 5.80 -7.77
C GLU A 140 -8.53 6.10 -9.25
N LEU A 141 -8.53 7.37 -9.63
CA LEU A 141 -8.23 7.79 -11.00
C LEU A 141 -6.76 7.50 -11.38
N GLU A 142 -5.83 7.64 -10.42
CA GLU A 142 -4.44 7.20 -10.58
C GLU A 142 -4.37 5.69 -10.76
N THR A 143 -5.05 4.93 -9.90
CA THR A 143 -5.07 3.46 -9.97
C THR A 143 -5.65 2.97 -11.30
N MET A 144 -6.71 3.62 -11.79
CA MET A 144 -7.27 3.40 -13.11
C MET A 144 -6.25 3.69 -14.22
N ALA A 145 -5.54 4.81 -14.14
CA ALA A 145 -4.54 5.15 -15.13
C ALA A 145 -3.42 4.10 -15.20
N MET A 146 -2.92 3.64 -14.05
CA MET A 146 -1.93 2.56 -13.97
C MET A 146 -2.46 1.27 -14.63
N ALA A 147 -3.71 0.90 -14.32
CA ALA A 147 -4.34 -0.30 -14.87
C ALA A 147 -4.54 -0.23 -16.39
N LEU A 148 -5.03 0.91 -16.89
CA LEU A 148 -5.21 1.16 -18.32
C LEU A 148 -3.88 1.12 -19.06
N ALA A 149 -2.82 1.67 -18.46
CA ALA A 149 -1.49 1.65 -19.05
C ALA A 149 -0.93 0.22 -19.17
N GLU A 150 -1.14 -0.64 -18.16
CA GLU A 150 -0.77 -2.06 -18.26
C GLU A 150 -1.60 -2.82 -19.30
N ALA A 151 -2.87 -2.45 -19.49
CA ALA A 151 -3.71 -2.97 -20.56
C ALA A 151 -3.35 -2.42 -21.97
N GLY A 152 -2.31 -1.58 -22.08
CA GLY A 152 -1.89 -0.94 -23.34
C GLY A 152 -2.78 0.20 -23.81
N GLN A 153 -3.74 0.65 -22.99
CA GLN A 153 -4.69 1.72 -23.31
C GLN A 153 -4.12 3.08 -22.89
N TYR A 154 -2.98 3.47 -23.46
CA TYR A 154 -2.21 4.63 -23.02
C TYR A 154 -2.96 5.96 -23.14
N GLU A 155 -3.74 6.17 -24.20
CA GLU A 155 -4.58 7.36 -24.36
C GLU A 155 -5.66 7.49 -23.27
N ALA A 156 -6.25 6.36 -22.87
CA ALA A 156 -7.20 6.34 -21.76
C ALA A 156 -6.49 6.53 -20.41
N ALA A 157 -5.30 5.95 -20.25
CA ALA A 157 -4.47 6.12 -19.05
C ALA A 157 -4.07 7.58 -18.85
N ALA A 158 -3.58 8.25 -19.90
CA ALA A 158 -3.20 9.65 -19.86
C ALA A 158 -4.37 10.57 -19.48
N ARG A 159 -5.55 10.33 -20.06
CA ARG A 159 -6.78 11.06 -19.68
C ARG A 159 -7.16 10.85 -18.21
N SER A 160 -7.21 9.59 -17.76
CA SER A 160 -7.53 9.25 -16.37
C SER A 160 -6.55 9.89 -15.39
N LEU A 161 -5.26 9.92 -15.73
CA LEU A 161 -4.23 10.53 -14.90
C LEU A 161 -4.31 12.06 -14.90
N GLY A 162 -4.64 12.68 -16.03
CA GLY A 162 -4.91 14.11 -16.11
C GLY A 162 -6.08 14.53 -15.20
N GLU A 163 -7.15 13.74 -15.17
CA GLU A 163 -8.26 13.94 -14.23
C GLU A 163 -7.82 13.76 -12.76
N ALA A 164 -6.95 12.79 -12.48
CA ALA A 164 -6.39 12.57 -11.14
C ALA A 164 -5.55 13.77 -10.66
N ILE A 165 -4.74 14.37 -11.55
CA ILE A 165 -3.93 15.57 -11.27
C ILE A 165 -4.83 16.73 -10.88
N VAL A 166 -5.86 17.02 -11.68
CA VAL A 166 -6.82 18.10 -11.39
C VAL A 166 -7.48 17.90 -10.03
N GLU A 167 -7.86 16.68 -9.70
CA GLU A 167 -8.48 16.37 -8.40
C GLU A 167 -7.49 16.54 -7.23
N ALA A 168 -6.24 16.11 -7.40
CA ALA A 168 -5.18 16.30 -6.41
C ALA A 168 -4.88 17.78 -6.17
N GLU A 169 -4.83 18.61 -7.23
CA GLU A 169 -4.60 20.05 -7.14
C GLU A 169 -5.73 20.78 -6.40
N LYS A 170 -7.00 20.44 -6.67
CA LYS A 170 -8.16 20.98 -5.94
C LYS A 170 -8.08 20.72 -4.43
N LEU A 171 -7.53 19.56 -4.04
CA LEU A 171 -7.33 19.17 -2.65
C LEU A 171 -6.03 19.72 -2.05
N GLY A 172 -5.27 20.54 -2.80
CA GLY A 172 -4.00 21.10 -2.35
C GLY A 172 -2.84 20.08 -2.26
N ARG A 173 -3.01 18.87 -2.81
CA ARG A 173 -1.99 17.81 -2.81
C ARG A 173 -0.98 18.02 -3.95
N LEU A 174 -0.28 19.15 -3.93
CA LEU A 174 0.58 19.58 -5.04
C LEU A 174 1.75 18.63 -5.33
N ASP A 175 2.30 17.97 -4.31
CA ASP A 175 3.40 17.03 -4.49
C ASP A 175 2.93 15.73 -5.17
N LEU A 176 1.73 15.26 -4.83
CA LEU A 176 1.08 14.15 -5.52
C LEU A 176 0.81 14.49 -6.99
N ALA A 177 0.25 15.69 -7.26
CA ALA A 177 0.00 16.17 -8.62
C ALA A 177 1.28 16.24 -9.46
N LYS A 178 2.39 16.75 -8.89
CA LYS A 178 3.70 16.76 -9.56
C LYS A 178 4.24 15.36 -9.86
N SER A 179 4.08 14.43 -8.91
CA SER A 179 4.46 13.03 -9.12
C SER A 179 3.68 12.46 -10.30
N MET A 180 2.35 12.58 -10.30
CA MET A 180 1.48 12.13 -11.39
C MET A 180 1.80 12.80 -12.73
N ALA A 181 2.14 14.08 -12.76
CA ALA A 181 2.54 14.75 -14.00
C ALA A 181 3.81 14.13 -14.64
N THR A 182 4.66 13.51 -13.83
CA THR A 182 5.81 12.74 -14.33
C THR A 182 5.36 11.44 -14.99
N ASP A 183 4.40 10.72 -14.41
CA ASP A 183 3.81 9.48 -14.94
C ASP A 183 3.06 9.73 -16.24
N LEU A 184 2.41 10.89 -16.35
CA LEU A 184 1.68 11.27 -17.55
C LEU A 184 2.61 11.29 -18.77
N ARG A 185 3.78 11.91 -18.64
CA ARG A 185 4.80 11.92 -19.70
C ARG A 185 5.31 10.53 -20.04
N LEU A 186 5.36 9.63 -19.06
CA LEU A 186 5.74 8.24 -19.27
C LEU A 186 4.66 7.46 -20.04
N TYR A 187 3.38 7.71 -19.76
CA TYR A 187 2.26 7.10 -20.50
C TYR A 187 2.18 7.58 -21.95
N GLU A 188 2.42 8.87 -22.20
CA GLU A 188 2.53 9.42 -23.57
C GLU A 188 3.64 8.76 -24.39
N GLN A 189 4.68 8.25 -23.73
CA GLN A 189 5.77 7.50 -24.35
C GLN A 189 5.55 5.98 -24.37
N HIS A 190 4.36 5.51 -24.01
CA HIS A 190 4.00 4.09 -23.88
C HIS A 190 4.91 3.31 -22.92
N ARG A 191 5.33 3.94 -21.81
CA ARG A 191 6.26 3.37 -20.83
C ARG A 191 5.70 3.44 -19.40
N PRO A 192 4.83 2.52 -18.98
CA PRO A 192 4.27 2.57 -17.63
C PRO A 192 5.32 2.25 -16.56
N PRO A 193 5.30 2.94 -15.40
CA PRO A 193 6.22 2.65 -14.32
C PRO A 193 5.94 1.26 -13.74
N ARG A 194 7.02 0.51 -13.45
CA ARG A 194 6.97 -0.84 -12.88
C ARG A 194 7.07 -0.81 -11.36
N ILE A 195 6.33 0.10 -10.74
CA ILE A 195 6.35 0.30 -9.29
C ILE A 195 4.91 0.55 -8.82
N PRO A 196 4.31 -0.36 -8.02
CA PRO A 196 2.93 -0.18 -7.57
C PRO A 196 2.72 0.96 -6.55
N TRP A 197 3.78 1.37 -5.83
CA TRP A 197 3.78 2.49 -4.88
C TRP A 197 5.11 3.23 -4.93
N ARG A 198 5.10 4.54 -5.17
CA ARG A 198 6.30 5.40 -5.09
C ARG A 198 6.64 5.82 -3.67
N GLU A 199 5.61 6.15 -2.91
CA GLU A 199 5.67 6.47 -1.49
C GLU A 199 4.88 5.40 -0.73
N GLU A 200 5.27 5.14 0.52
CA GLU A 200 4.44 4.29 1.37
C GLU A 200 3.06 4.94 1.47
N PRO A 201 1.99 4.22 1.11
CA PRO A 201 0.67 4.82 1.16
C PRO A 201 0.38 5.29 2.59
N SER A 202 -0.05 6.55 2.71
CA SER A 202 -0.19 7.27 3.98
C SER A 202 -1.43 6.81 4.76
N TRP A 203 -1.42 5.55 5.21
CA TRP A 203 -2.47 4.99 6.06
C TRP A 203 -2.29 5.35 7.54
N ASP A 204 -1.17 6.01 7.89
CA ASP A 204 -0.80 6.46 9.22
C ASP A 204 -1.35 7.87 9.56
N GLN A 205 -2.21 8.46 8.71
CA GLN A 205 -2.84 9.75 9.05
C GLN A 205 -4.19 9.51 9.77
N PRO A 206 -4.38 10.17 10.94
CA PRO A 206 -5.60 10.03 11.74
C PRO A 206 -6.85 10.57 11.04
#